data_AF-A0A3N5XSS3-F1
#
_entry.id   AF-A0A3N5XSS3-F1
#
_cell.length_a   1.000
_cell.length_b   1.000
_cell.length_c   1.000
_cell.angle_alpha   90.00
_cell.angle_beta   90.00
_cell.angle_gamma   90.00
#
_symmetry.space_group_name_H-M   'P 1'
#
loop_
_entity.id
_entity.type
_entity.pdbx_description
1 polymer ?
#
loop_
_entity_poly.entity_id
_entity_poly.type
_entity_poly.pdbx_seq_one_letter_code
_entity_poly.pdbx_strand_id
1 'polypeptide(L)' 'MSAKQVIVVGAGASGMMASVRAAALGAEVVLLEKMDREGKKVL' A
#
# COMPACT_ATOMS: atom_id res chain seq x y z
N MET A 1 -7.98 20.29 5.31
CA MET A 1 -6.85 19.49 5.84
C MET A 1 -5.89 19.21 4.70
N SER A 2 -4.58 19.29 4.92
CA SER A 2 -3.61 18.78 3.94
C SER A 2 -3.71 17.25 3.88
N ALA A 3 -3.73 16.67 2.68
CA ALA A 3 -3.71 15.22 2.53
C ALA A 3 -2.38 14.67 3.07
N LYS A 4 -2.44 13.63 3.91
CA LYS A 4 -1.22 12.97 4.41
C LYS A 4 -0.62 12.13 3.29
N GLN A 5 0.69 12.19 3.10
CA GLN A 5 1.39 11.29 2.19
C GLN A 5 1.86 10.06 2.94
N VAL A 6 1.57 8.87 2.42
CA VAL A 6 1.92 7.59 3.02
C VAL A 6 2.62 6.72 1.99
N ILE A 7 3.84 6.29 2.31
CA ILE A 7 4.57 5.32 1.49
C ILE A 7 4.50 3.97 2.20
N VAL A 8 4.02 2.96 1.49
CA VAL A 8 3.98 1.57 1.97
C VAL A 8 4.98 0.75 1.16
N VAL A 9 5.85 0.02 1.84
CA VAL A 9 6.89 -0.83 1.21
C VAL A 9 6.53 -2.30 1.42
N GLY A 10 6.36 -3.02 0.32
CA GLY A 10 5.91 -4.41 0.22
C GLY A 10 4.43 -4.52 -0.12
N ALA A 11 4.09 -5.09 -1.28
CA ALA A 11 2.73 -5.36 -1.74
C ALA A 11 2.30 -6.82 -1.47
N GLY A 12 2.67 -7.34 -0.30
CA GLY A 12 2.03 -8.54 0.25
C GLY A 12 0.61 -8.23 0.78
N ALA A 13 -0.08 -9.23 1.32
CA ALA A 13 -1.44 -9.06 1.85
C ALA A 13 -1.54 -7.91 2.86
N SER A 14 -0.60 -7.81 3.80
CA SER A 14 -0.57 -6.74 4.81
C SER A 14 -0.34 -5.35 4.22
N GLY A 15 0.59 -5.21 3.27
CA GLY A 15 0.92 -3.91 2.69
C GLY A 15 -0.18 -3.38 1.76
N MET A 16 -0.85 -4.27 1.02
CA MET A 16 -2.05 -3.89 0.27
C MET A 16 -3.18 -3.43 1.21
N MET A 17 -3.44 -4.17 2.30
CA MET A 17 -4.45 -3.79 3.28
C MET A 17 -4.15 -2.45 3.96
N ALA A 18 -2.89 -2.21 4.34
CA ALA A 18 -2.46 -0.95 4.92
C ALA A 18 -2.63 0.22 3.94
N SER A 19 -2.29 0.01 2.67
CA SER A 19 -2.41 1.02 1.62
C SER A 19 -3.86 1.42 1.38
N VAL A 20 -4.75 0.43 1.23
CA VAL A 20 -6.19 0.66 1.05
C VAL A 20 -6.77 1.40 2.26
N ARG A 21 -6.40 0.99 3.48
CA ARG A 21 -6.88 1.66 4.69
C ARG A 21 -6.41 3.11 4.79
N ALA A 22 -5.15 3.40 4.45
CA ALA A 22 -4.62 4.76 4.45
C ALA A 22 -5.34 5.64 3.41
N ALA A 23 -5.54 5.12 2.20
CA ALA A 23 -6.28 5.82 1.14
C ALA A 23 -7.75 6.11 1.55
N ALA A 24 -8.42 5.14 2.18
CA ALA A 24 -9.78 5.30 2.69
C ALA A 24 -9.89 6.36 3.80
N LEU A 25 -8.79 6.70 4.48
CA LEU A 25 -8.71 7.76 5.47
C LEU A 25 -8.28 9.12 4.88
N GLY A 26 -8.20 9.23 3.55
CA GLY A 26 -7.87 10.46 2.83
C GLY A 26 -6.37 10.73 2.66
N ALA A 27 -5.52 9.71 2.80
CA ALA A 27 -4.10 9.84 2.49
C ALA A 27 -3.83 9.67 0.98
N GLU A 28 -2.85 10.38 0.46
CA GLU A 28 -2.20 10.07 -0.82
C GLU A 28 -1.20 8.94 -0.58
N VAL A 29 -1.39 7.80 -1.25
CA VAL A 29 -0.64 6.58 -0.98
C VAL A 29 0.19 6.15 -2.17
N VAL A 30 1.47 5.84 -1.93
CA VAL A 30 2.33 5.13 -2.87
C VAL A 30 2.68 3.77 -2.27
N LEU A 31 2.32 2.69 -2.98
CA LEU A 31 2.68 1.32 -2.62
C LEU A 31 3.82 0.85 -3.53
N LEU A 32 4.92 0.40 -2.91
CA LEU A 32 6.11 -0.09 -3.62
C LEU A 32 6.26 -1.59 -3.40
N GLU A 33 6.55 -2.33 -4.48
CA GLU A 33 6.89 -3.75 -4.44
C GLU A 33 8.21 -3.97 -5.18
N LYS A 34 9.10 -4.77 -4.59
CA LYS A 34 10.37 -5.14 -5.19
C LYS A 34 10.20 -6.23 -6.25
N MET A 35 9.22 -7.11 -6.04
CA MET A 35 8.95 -8.24 -6.93
C MET A 35 8.24 -7.78 -8.20
N ASP A 36 8.25 -8.67 -9.19
CA ASP A 36 7.60 -8.53 -10.49
C ASP A 36 6.07 -8.47 -10.44
N ARG A 37 5.49 -8.91 -9.32
CA ARG A 37 4.06 -8.88 -9.04
C ARG A 37 3.80 -8.70 -7.54
N GLU A 38 2.71 -8.04 -7.21
CA GLU A 38 2.12 -8.01 -5.88
C GLU A 38 1.63 -9.42 -5.45
N GLY A 39 1.43 -9.62 -4.16
CA GLY A 39 0.76 -10.82 -3.66
C GLY A 39 1.45 -12.14 -4.02
N LYS A 40 2.76 -12.16 -4.31
CA LYS A 40 3.48 -13.35 -4.80
C LYS A 40 3.36 -14.61 -3.92
N LYS A 41 3.04 -14.45 -2.62
CA LYS A 41 2.83 -15.53 -1.63
C LYS A 41 1.36 -15.76 -1.28
N VAL A 42 0.42 -15.13 -2.00
CA VAL A 42 -1.03 -15.22 -1.77
C VAL A 42 -1.70 -16.20 -2.75
N LEU A 43 -0.99 -16.59 -3.83
CA LEU A 43 -1.41 -17.55 -4.86
C LEU A 43 -0.31 -18.59 -5.09
#